data_AF-A0AA95G0U8-F1
#
_entry.id   AF-A0AA95G0U8-F1
#
_cell.length_a   1.000
_cell.length_b   1.000
_cell.length_c   1.000
_cell.angle_alpha   90.00
_cell.angle_beta   90.00
_cell.angle_gamma   90.00
#
_symmetry.space_group_name_H-M   'P 1'
#
loop_
_entity.id
_entity.type
_entity.pdbx_description
1 polymer ?
#
loop_
_entity_poly.entity_id
_entity_poly.type
_entity_poly.pdbx_seq_one_letter_code
_entity_poly.pdbx_strand_id
1 'polypeptide(L)'
;MIFTYDPFGRRTEKRSVVTVSAPVDDRVTETQEVTTFVWEGFRLLAETRNGLPLVYVYEGAGSYTPLVRIYGTGDKQRVDYYRCSHNGMPQALTDEDGKLHWRQDAGTWGETRSEYADEEGSRWRKIWGGAPEENLRFAGQYLDRETGLHYNTFRYYAPDMGRFITPDPIGLAGD
;
A
#
# COMPACT_ATOMS: atom_id res chain seq x y z
N MET A 1 10.10 13.36 -3.51
CA MET A 1 9.83 12.38 -2.42
C MET A 1 11.07 12.18 -1.60
N ILE A 2 10.91 11.94 -0.30
CA ILE A 2 12.01 11.67 0.64
C ILE A 2 11.65 10.40 1.40
N PHE A 3 12.64 9.52 1.59
CA PHE A 3 12.47 8.27 2.33
C PHE A 3 13.47 8.20 3.48
N THR A 4 13.06 7.59 4.58
CA THR A 4 13.93 7.30 5.73
C THR A 4 13.89 5.80 6.02
N TYR A 5 15.03 5.27 6.46
CA TYR A 5 15.21 3.83 6.69
C TYR A 5 15.89 3.61 8.05
N ASP A 6 15.65 2.45 8.63
CA ASP A 6 16.39 1.98 9.80
C ASP A 6 17.70 1.26 9.40
N PRO A 7 18.57 0.88 10.37
CA PRO A 7 19.82 0.18 10.08
C PRO A 7 19.67 -1.19 9.40
N PHE A 8 18.46 -1.77 9.40
CA PHE A 8 18.15 -3.02 8.69
C PHE A 8 17.64 -2.78 7.27
N GLY A 9 17.64 -1.53 6.79
CA GLY A 9 17.19 -1.16 5.45
C GLY A 9 15.67 -1.11 5.29
N ARG A 10 14.90 -1.19 6.38
CA ARG A 10 13.44 -1.12 6.34
C ARG A 10 13.02 0.35 6.30
N ARG A 11 12.13 0.70 5.38
CA ARG A 11 11.60 2.06 5.26
C ARG A 11 10.78 2.41 6.49
N THR A 12 11.15 3.45 7.22
CA THR A 12 10.43 3.93 8.42
C THR A 12 9.55 5.14 8.11
N GLU A 13 9.87 5.90 7.06
CA GLU A 13 9.10 7.06 6.65
C GLU A 13 9.14 7.28 5.13
N LYS A 14 8.04 7.77 4.57
CA LYS A 14 7.91 8.35 3.23
C LYS A 14 7.28 9.74 3.35
N ARG A 15 7.88 10.73 2.70
CA ARG A 15 7.29 12.06 2.46
C ARG A 15 7.12 12.31 0.97
N SER A 16 5.89 12.62 0.57
CA SER A 16 5.54 13.00 -0.79
C SER A 16 4.79 14.33 -0.82
N VAL A 17 4.77 14.96 -2.00
CA VAL A 17 3.94 16.14 -2.26
C VAL A 17 2.81 15.65 -3.15
N VAL A 18 1.58 15.89 -2.71
CA VAL A 18 0.37 15.53 -3.45
C VAL A 18 -0.29 16.81 -3.93
N THR A 19 -0.55 16.84 -5.23
CA THR A 19 -1.23 17.95 -5.89
C THR A 19 -2.72 17.69 -5.86
N VAL A 20 -3.47 18.53 -5.15
CA VAL A 20 -4.93 18.47 -5.09
C VAL A 20 -5.50 19.60 -5.94
N SER A 21 -6.21 19.25 -7.01
CA SER A 21 -6.99 20.21 -7.79
C SER A 21 -8.38 20.39 -7.17
N ALA A 22 -8.74 21.64 -6.88
CA ALA A 22 -10.09 21.96 -6.46
C ALA A 22 -11.05 21.83 -7.66
N PRO A 23 -12.21 21.14 -7.53
CA PRO A 23 -13.13 20.92 -8.65
C PRO A 23 -13.78 22.19 -9.24
N VAL A 24 -13.63 23.34 -8.59
CA VAL A 24 -14.48 24.52 -8.83
C VAL A 24 -13.71 25.71 -9.40
N ASP A 25 -12.40 25.82 -9.20
CA ASP A 25 -11.61 26.99 -9.63
C ASP A 25 -10.23 26.67 -10.23
N ASP A 26 -9.96 25.40 -10.58
CA ASP A 26 -8.64 24.90 -11.03
C ASP A 26 -7.48 25.26 -10.09
N ARG A 27 -7.79 25.64 -8.84
CA ARG A 27 -6.75 25.95 -7.86
C ARG A 27 -6.05 24.67 -7.48
N VAL A 28 -4.77 24.65 -7.79
CA VAL A 28 -3.85 23.60 -7.39
C VAL A 28 -3.33 23.92 -6.00
N THR A 29 -3.60 23.03 -5.05
CA THR A 29 -2.99 23.09 -3.72
C THR A 29 -2.02 21.93 -3.58
N GLU A 30 -0.76 22.24 -3.30
CA GLU A 30 0.23 21.23 -2.92
C GLU A 30 0.11 20.95 -1.43
N THR A 31 -0.12 19.69 -1.08
CA THR A 31 -0.16 19.23 0.30
C THR A 31 0.95 18.21 0.50
N GLN A 32 1.67 18.31 1.61
CA GLN A 32 2.64 17.29 1.98
C GLN A 32 1.92 16.10 2.61
N GLU A 33 2.23 14.91 2.13
CA GLU A 33 1.80 13.66 2.72
C GLU A 33 2.97 13.00 3.44
N VAL A 34 2.71 12.50 4.65
CA VAL A 34 3.69 11.76 5.44
C VAL A 34 3.11 10.40 5.80
N THR A 35 3.84 9.35 5.45
CA THR A 35 3.53 7.98 5.85
C THR A 35 4.67 7.44 6.70
N THR A 36 4.38 6.96 7.91
CA THR A 36 5.33 6.22 8.74
C THR A 36 4.99 4.73 8.72
N PHE A 37 6.00 3.87 8.88
CA PHE A 37 5.86 2.43 8.76
C PHE A 37 6.38 1.71 10.00
N VAL A 38 5.68 0.66 10.40
CA VAL A 38 6.02 -0.23 11.51
C VAL A 38 6.21 -1.64 10.97
N TRP A 39 7.24 -2.34 11.44
CA TRP A 39 7.67 -3.63 10.90
C TRP A 39 7.71 -4.73 11.96
N GLU A 40 7.33 -5.94 11.58
CA GLU A 40 7.57 -7.18 12.31
C GLU A 40 8.62 -7.98 11.53
N GLY A 41 9.85 -8.05 12.04
CA GLY A 41 10.98 -8.56 11.24
C GLY A 41 11.10 -7.74 9.94
N PHE A 42 10.98 -8.39 8.78
CA PHE A 42 10.95 -7.74 7.46
C PHE A 42 9.54 -7.69 6.83
N ARG A 43 8.49 -7.97 7.60
CA ARG A 43 7.10 -7.88 7.17
C ARG A 43 6.49 -6.57 7.64
N LEU A 44 5.82 -5.84 6.74
CA LEU A 44 5.16 -4.58 7.09
C LEU A 44 3.97 -4.86 8.01
N LEU A 45 4.00 -4.34 9.23
CA LEU A 45 2.96 -4.57 10.23
C LEU A 45 1.88 -3.49 10.18
N ALA A 46 2.29 -2.23 10.03
CA ALA A 46 1.36 -1.11 9.99
C ALA A 46 1.96 0.09 9.27
N GLU A 47 1.09 0.99 8.85
CA GLU A 47 1.44 2.33 8.44
C GLU A 47 0.57 3.38 9.12
N THR A 48 1.05 4.61 9.16
CA THR A 48 0.25 5.77 9.56
C THR A 48 0.41 6.85 8.52
N ARG A 49 -0.67 7.15 7.79
CA ARG A 49 -0.70 8.17 6.74
C ARG A 49 -1.46 9.37 7.26
N ASN A 50 -0.80 10.53 7.32
CA ASN A 50 -1.41 11.77 7.82
C ASN A 50 -2.12 11.63 9.18
N GLY A 51 -1.56 10.80 10.07
CA GLY A 51 -2.10 10.53 11.42
C GLY A 51 -3.16 9.43 11.50
N LEU A 52 -3.52 8.80 10.37
CA LEU A 52 -4.51 7.73 10.33
C LEU A 52 -3.80 6.38 10.27
N PRO A 53 -4.03 5.48 11.25
CA PRO A 53 -3.37 4.20 11.28
C PRO A 53 -4.07 3.19 10.36
N LEU A 54 -3.26 2.30 9.78
CA LEU A 54 -3.65 1.11 9.05
C LEU A 54 -2.73 -0.03 9.49
N VAL A 55 -3.31 -1.09 10.04
CA VAL A 55 -2.61 -2.27 10.56
C VAL A 55 -2.97 -3.47 9.69
N TYR A 56 -1.97 -4.27 9.34
CA TYR A 56 -2.13 -5.47 8.53
C TYR A 56 -2.03 -6.72 9.42
N VAL A 57 -2.95 -7.65 9.23
CA VAL A 57 -2.96 -8.98 9.86
C VAL A 57 -2.82 -10.02 8.76
N TYR A 58 -1.91 -10.98 8.95
CA TYR A 58 -1.54 -11.99 7.95
C TYR A 58 -2.02 -13.39 8.34
N GLU A 59 -2.16 -14.30 7.36
CA GLU A 59 -2.71 -15.65 7.55
C GLU A 59 -1.93 -16.52 8.57
N GLY A 60 -0.66 -16.23 8.83
CA GLY A 60 0.15 -16.98 9.77
C GLY A 60 1.56 -16.44 9.96
N ALA A 61 2.33 -17.11 10.81
CA ALA A 61 3.74 -16.79 11.04
C ALA A 61 4.55 -16.95 9.73
N GLY A 62 5.27 -15.90 9.34
CA GLY A 62 6.09 -15.89 8.12
C GLY A 62 5.32 -15.75 6.79
N SER A 63 3.98 -15.78 6.80
CA SER A 63 3.17 -15.54 5.58
C SER A 63 3.20 -14.07 5.19
N TYR A 64 3.26 -13.76 3.90
CA TYR A 64 3.07 -12.40 3.41
C TYR A 64 1.68 -12.18 2.80
N THR A 65 0.80 -13.19 2.89
CA THR A 65 -0.59 -13.06 2.45
C THR A 65 -1.40 -12.33 3.53
N PRO A 66 -1.88 -11.11 3.25
CA PRO A 66 -2.70 -10.39 4.20
C PRO A 66 -4.10 -11.04 4.28
N LEU A 67 -4.65 -11.05 5.49
CA LEU A 67 -5.97 -11.62 5.79
C LEU A 67 -6.96 -10.53 6.14
N VAL A 68 -6.54 -9.58 6.99
CA VAL A 68 -7.36 -8.48 7.46
C VAL A 68 -6.54 -7.20 7.51
N ARG A 69 -7.18 -6.05 7.25
CA ARG A 69 -6.67 -4.75 7.64
C ARG A 69 -7.58 -4.07 8.64
N ILE A 70 -6.98 -3.34 9.56
CA ILE A 70 -7.66 -2.61 10.62
C ILE A 70 -7.23 -1.16 10.54
N TYR A 71 -8.18 -0.24 10.50
CA TYR A 71 -7.86 1.16 10.22
C TYR A 71 -8.86 2.11 10.87
N GLY A 72 -8.49 3.39 10.95
CA GLY A 72 -9.22 4.38 11.73
C GLY A 72 -8.94 4.27 13.23
N THR A 73 -9.63 5.07 14.05
CA THR A 73 -9.39 5.17 15.49
C THR A 73 -10.69 5.26 16.29
N GLY A 74 -10.68 4.71 17.51
CA GLY A 74 -11.83 4.73 18.43
C GLY A 74 -13.10 4.16 17.77
N ASP A 75 -14.23 4.85 17.92
CA ASP A 75 -15.53 4.44 17.36
C ASP A 75 -15.57 4.44 15.82
N LYS A 76 -14.56 5.04 15.18
CA LYS A 76 -14.41 5.06 13.72
C LYS A 76 -13.47 3.96 13.21
N GLN A 77 -13.01 3.08 14.08
CA GLN A 77 -12.23 1.91 13.68
C GLN A 77 -13.06 1.00 12.79
N ARG A 78 -12.45 0.48 11.73
CA ARG A 78 -13.05 -0.42 10.74
C ARG A 78 -12.12 -1.58 10.44
N VAL A 79 -12.69 -2.61 9.83
CA VAL A 79 -12.02 -3.86 9.49
C VAL A 79 -12.43 -4.24 8.08
N ASP A 80 -11.45 -4.46 7.21
CA ASP A 80 -11.69 -5.06 5.90
C ASP A 80 -10.94 -6.38 5.79
N TYR A 81 -11.54 -7.33 5.07
CA TYR A 81 -11.00 -8.65 4.82
C TYR A 81 -10.43 -8.73 3.41
N TYR A 82 -9.20 -9.22 3.30
CA TYR A 82 -8.54 -9.42 2.02
C TYR A 82 -9.10 -10.63 1.28
N ARG A 83 -9.24 -10.48 -0.03
CA ARG A 83 -9.36 -11.57 -0.98
C ARG A 83 -8.09 -11.58 -1.82
N CYS A 84 -7.22 -12.56 -1.59
CA CYS A 84 -5.96 -12.68 -2.30
C CYS A 84 -6.02 -13.74 -3.40
N SER A 85 -5.21 -13.57 -4.44
CA SER A 85 -4.90 -14.66 -5.38
C SER A 85 -3.96 -15.68 -4.72
N HIS A 86 -3.76 -16.81 -5.40
CA HIS A 86 -2.93 -17.92 -4.91
C HIS A 86 -1.47 -17.55 -4.58
N ASN A 87 -0.95 -16.45 -5.12
CA ASN A 87 0.40 -15.93 -4.86
C ASN A 87 0.42 -14.83 -3.80
N GLY A 88 -0.68 -14.66 -3.05
CA GLY A 88 -0.80 -13.71 -1.94
C GLY A 88 -1.12 -12.27 -2.35
N MET A 89 -1.22 -11.96 -3.65
CA MET A 89 -1.55 -10.60 -4.10
C MET A 89 -2.99 -10.23 -3.70
N PRO A 90 -3.20 -9.11 -2.99
CA PRO A 90 -4.54 -8.56 -2.75
C PRO A 90 -5.29 -8.33 -4.06
N GLN A 91 -6.51 -8.85 -4.19
CA GLN A 91 -7.37 -8.58 -5.34
C GLN A 91 -8.60 -7.77 -4.94
N ALA A 92 -9.12 -7.97 -3.74
CA ALA A 92 -10.26 -7.22 -3.22
C ALA A 92 -10.24 -7.09 -1.70
N LEU A 93 -11.04 -6.16 -1.21
CA LEU A 93 -11.33 -5.91 0.19
C LEU A 93 -12.84 -5.87 0.40
N THR A 94 -13.32 -6.58 1.42
CA THR A 94 -14.73 -6.60 1.80
C THR A 94 -14.91 -6.30 3.28
N ASP A 95 -16.06 -5.75 3.68
CA ASP A 95 -16.43 -5.67 5.10
C ASP A 95 -16.81 -7.04 5.69
N GLU A 96 -17.26 -7.04 6.94
CA GLU A 96 -17.74 -8.22 7.67
C GLU A 96 -18.95 -8.91 7.02
N ASP A 97 -19.78 -8.18 6.28
CA ASP A 97 -20.95 -8.70 5.57
C ASP A 97 -20.57 -9.20 4.16
N GLY A 98 -19.30 -9.07 3.76
CA GLY A 98 -18.80 -9.45 2.45
C GLY A 98 -19.09 -8.43 1.35
N LYS A 99 -19.53 -7.22 1.70
CA LYS A 99 -19.72 -6.12 0.75
C LYS A 99 -18.38 -5.63 0.25
N LEU A 100 -18.26 -5.43 -1.05
CA LEU A 100 -17.03 -4.99 -1.71
C LEU A 100 -16.75 -3.51 -1.43
N HIS A 101 -15.60 -3.20 -0.81
CA HIS A 101 -15.11 -1.85 -0.59
C HIS A 101 -14.03 -1.42 -1.56
N TRP A 102 -13.19 -2.36 -1.98
CA TRP A 102 -12.13 -2.10 -2.94
C TRP A 102 -11.80 -3.34 -3.77
N ARG A 103 -11.38 -3.15 -5.01
CA ARG A 103 -10.86 -4.20 -5.90
C ARG A 103 -9.82 -3.62 -6.85
N GLN A 104 -8.80 -4.41 -7.18
CA GLN A 104 -7.94 -4.11 -8.33
C GLN A 104 -8.09 -5.13 -9.45
N ASP A 105 -7.90 -4.63 -10.68
CA ASP A 105 -7.46 -5.44 -11.81
C ASP A 105 -5.96 -5.23 -11.97
N ALA A 106 -5.21 -6.31 -11.83
CA ALA A 106 -3.75 -6.32 -11.92
C ALA A 106 -3.32 -7.29 -13.01
N GLY A 107 -2.30 -6.93 -13.78
CA GLY A 107 -1.74 -7.87 -14.74
C GLY A 107 -0.78 -8.86 -14.13
N THR A 108 -0.18 -9.67 -15.01
CA THR A 108 0.67 -10.81 -14.63
C THR A 108 1.87 -10.39 -13.80
N TRP A 109 2.38 -9.19 -14.02
CA TRP A 109 3.55 -8.65 -13.33
C TRP A 109 3.17 -7.71 -12.18
N GLY A 110 1.89 -7.71 -11.78
CA GLY A 110 1.41 -6.93 -10.65
C GLY A 110 1.15 -5.46 -10.98
N GLU A 111 1.20 -5.06 -12.25
CA GLU A 111 0.86 -3.70 -12.65
C GLU A 111 -0.63 -3.46 -12.39
N THR A 112 -0.95 -2.43 -11.59
CA THR A 112 -2.35 -2.06 -11.33
C THR A 112 -2.93 -1.39 -12.58
N ARG A 113 -3.86 -2.06 -13.26
CA ARG A 113 -4.53 -1.57 -14.47
C ARG A 113 -5.73 -0.71 -14.15
N SER A 114 -6.50 -1.10 -13.15
CA SER A 114 -7.61 -0.30 -12.62
C SER A 114 -7.89 -0.66 -11.17
N GLU A 115 -8.44 0.30 -10.44
CA GLU A 115 -8.95 0.09 -9.09
C GLU A 115 -10.40 0.58 -9.00
N TYR A 116 -11.23 -0.20 -8.34
CA TYR A 116 -12.58 0.16 -7.96
C TYR A 116 -12.62 0.38 -6.45
N ALA A 117 -13.38 1.38 -6.00
CA ALA A 117 -13.78 1.52 -4.61
C ALA A 117 -15.21 2.02 -4.52
N ASP A 118 -15.99 1.50 -3.57
CA ASP A 118 -17.35 1.99 -3.31
C ASP A 118 -17.31 3.30 -2.51
N GLU A 119 -18.47 3.80 -2.05
CA GLU A 119 -18.53 5.05 -1.28
C GLU A 119 -17.75 4.98 0.04
N GLU A 120 -17.80 3.85 0.74
CA GLU A 120 -17.10 3.68 2.02
C GLU A 120 -15.61 3.48 1.79
N GLY A 121 -15.19 2.67 0.80
CA GLY A 121 -13.79 2.58 0.38
C GLY A 121 -13.23 3.92 -0.10
N SER A 122 -14.04 4.72 -0.80
CA SER A 122 -13.70 6.08 -1.24
C SER A 122 -13.82 7.13 -0.14
N ARG A 123 -14.48 6.84 0.97
CA ARG A 123 -14.58 7.76 2.11
C ARG A 123 -13.21 7.97 2.71
N TRP A 124 -12.46 6.89 2.88
CA TRP A 124 -11.11 6.93 3.40
C TRP A 124 -10.20 7.72 2.48
N ARG A 125 -10.36 7.60 1.16
CA ARG A 125 -9.68 8.45 0.18
C ARG A 125 -9.81 9.95 0.48
N LYS A 126 -10.98 10.41 0.95
CA LYS A 126 -11.19 11.82 1.33
C LYS A 126 -10.48 12.20 2.62
N ILE A 127 -10.33 11.25 3.54
CA ILE A 127 -9.68 11.46 4.84
C ILE A 127 -8.15 11.36 4.71
N TRP A 128 -7.63 10.48 3.84
CA TRP A 128 -6.20 10.24 3.64
C TRP A 128 -5.59 11.06 2.48
N GLY A 129 -6.40 11.72 1.64
CA GLY A 129 -5.94 12.69 0.65
C GLY A 129 -5.79 12.18 -0.80
N GLY A 130 -6.44 11.08 -1.19
CA GLY A 130 -6.52 10.66 -2.60
C GLY A 130 -6.02 9.24 -2.91
N ALA A 131 -6.61 8.67 -3.97
CA ALA A 131 -6.59 7.28 -4.46
C ALA A 131 -7.23 6.20 -3.57
N PRO A 132 -7.83 5.13 -4.17
CA PRO A 132 -8.13 3.90 -3.43
C PRO A 132 -6.88 3.39 -2.73
N GLU A 133 -6.97 2.96 -1.47
CA GLU A 133 -5.82 3.04 -0.53
C GLU A 133 -5.03 1.75 -0.36
N GLU A 134 -5.39 0.67 -1.03
CA GLU A 134 -4.66 -0.57 -0.83
C GLU A 134 -3.33 -0.55 -1.58
N ASN A 135 -2.23 -0.63 -0.82
CA ASN A 135 -0.87 -0.50 -1.34
C ASN A 135 -0.09 -1.81 -1.26
N LEU A 136 -0.53 -2.83 -0.54
CA LEU A 136 0.08 -4.15 -0.61
C LEU A 136 -0.06 -4.73 -2.02
N ARG A 137 1.01 -5.33 -2.53
CA ARG A 137 1.06 -5.97 -3.85
C ARG A 137 1.43 -7.44 -3.69
N PHE A 138 2.36 -7.98 -4.47
CA PHE A 138 2.87 -9.33 -4.19
C PHE A 138 3.47 -9.41 -2.77
N ALA A 139 3.73 -10.64 -2.31
CA ALA A 139 4.36 -10.89 -1.02
C ALA A 139 5.54 -9.94 -0.73
N GLY A 140 5.40 -9.12 0.33
CA GLY A 140 6.43 -8.18 0.78
C GLY A 140 6.52 -6.86 -0.02
N GLN A 141 5.67 -6.68 -1.03
CA GLN A 141 5.68 -5.50 -1.89
C GLN A 141 4.68 -4.43 -1.45
N TYR A 142 5.09 -3.19 -1.56
CA TYR A 142 4.29 -2.01 -1.28
C TYR A 142 4.31 -1.03 -2.46
N LEU A 143 3.15 -0.67 -3.01
CA LEU A 143 3.04 0.29 -4.10
C LEU A 143 3.32 1.71 -3.60
N ASP A 144 4.35 2.34 -4.15
CA ASP A 144 4.53 3.79 -4.10
C ASP A 144 3.80 4.44 -5.26
N ARG A 145 2.57 4.86 -5.00
CA ARG A 145 1.64 5.44 -5.98
C ARG A 145 2.23 6.62 -6.77
N GLU A 146 3.12 7.37 -6.15
CA GLU A 146 3.78 8.52 -6.76
C GLU A 146 4.75 8.15 -7.89
N THR A 147 5.23 6.90 -7.91
CA THR A 147 6.18 6.39 -8.92
C THR A 147 5.61 5.22 -9.74
N GLY A 148 4.60 4.52 -9.22
CA GLY A 148 4.15 3.24 -9.76
C GLY A 148 5.08 2.06 -9.41
N LEU A 149 6.20 2.31 -8.73
CA LEU A 149 7.14 1.26 -8.31
C LEU A 149 6.65 0.56 -7.06
N HIS A 150 7.01 -0.70 -6.93
CA HIS A 150 6.76 -1.49 -5.74
C HIS A 150 8.02 -1.55 -4.89
N TYR A 151 7.97 -0.96 -3.70
CA TYR A 151 9.01 -1.12 -2.68
C TYR A 151 8.99 -2.55 -2.14
N ASN A 152 10.13 -3.24 -2.21
CA ASN A 152 10.30 -4.61 -1.75
C ASN A 152 11.54 -4.69 -0.84
N THR A 153 11.44 -4.02 0.31
CA THR A 153 12.45 -3.87 1.39
C THR A 153 13.80 -3.32 0.92
N PHE A 154 14.57 -4.10 0.15
CA PHE A 154 15.91 -3.76 -0.32
C PHE A 154 15.96 -3.31 -1.78
N ARG A 155 14.89 -3.56 -2.55
CA ARG A 155 14.85 -3.25 -3.98
C ARG A 155 13.52 -2.59 -4.36
N TYR A 156 13.53 -1.88 -5.49
CA TYR A 156 12.33 -1.38 -6.13
C TYR A 156 12.02 -2.23 -7.36
N TYR A 157 10.78 -2.73 -7.43
CA TYR A 157 10.28 -3.52 -8.54
C TYR A 157 9.42 -2.64 -9.44
N ALA A 158 9.69 -2.71 -10.75
CA ALA A 158 8.95 -2.02 -11.79
C ALA A 158 8.00 -3.03 -12.47
N PRO A 159 6.70 -2.99 -12.15
CA PRO A 159 5.75 -3.99 -12.63
C PRO A 159 5.47 -3.87 -14.14
N ASP A 160 5.61 -2.67 -14.71
CA ASP A 160 5.53 -2.41 -16.15
C ASP A 160 6.62 -3.13 -16.95
N MET A 161 7.81 -3.28 -16.37
CA MET A 161 8.94 -4.01 -16.95
C MET A 161 9.06 -5.45 -16.43
N GLY A 162 8.28 -5.82 -15.42
CA GLY A 162 8.34 -7.13 -14.77
C GLY A 162 9.65 -7.42 -14.03
N ARG A 163 10.43 -6.40 -13.59
CA ARG A 163 11.77 -6.59 -13.03
C ARG A 163 12.15 -5.60 -11.93
N PHE A 164 13.17 -5.92 -11.15
CA PHE A 164 13.81 -4.96 -10.25
C PHE A 164 14.61 -3.91 -11.03
N ILE A 165 14.61 -2.67 -10.54
CA ILE A 165 15.34 -1.53 -11.17
C ILE A 165 16.74 -1.33 -10.57
N THR A 166 17.08 -2.08 -9.52
CA THR A 166 18.38 -2.09 -8.87
C THR A 166 18.95 -3.51 -8.83
N PRO A 167 20.27 -3.70 -9.01
CA PRO A 167 20.92 -5.00 -8.81
C PRO A 167 20.64 -5.59 -7.42
N ASP A 168 20.75 -6.91 -7.30
CA ASP A 168 20.57 -7.58 -6.02
C ASP A 168 21.69 -7.20 -5.01
N PRO A 169 21.36 -6.72 -3.79
CA PRO A 169 22.34 -6.44 -2.75
C PRO A 169 23.21 -7.63 -2.33
N ILE A 170 22.73 -8.87 -2.48
CA ILE A 170 23.52 -10.09 -2.24
C ILE A 170 24.20 -10.64 -3.51
N GLY A 171 24.13 -9.89 -4.61
CA GLY A 171 24.76 -10.23 -5.88
C GLY A 171 24.16 -11.47 -6.53
N LEU A 172 24.99 -12.29 -7.15
CA LEU A 172 24.59 -13.50 -7.89
C LEU A 172 23.91 -14.59 -7.03
N ALA A 173 23.86 -14.42 -5.70
CA ALA A 173 23.16 -15.32 -4.80
C ALA A 173 21.64 -15.04 -4.72
N GLY A 174 21.16 -13.96 -5.34
CA GLY A 174 19.77 -13.51 -5.30
C GLY A 174 19.02 -13.54 -6.64
N ASP A 175 19.66 -14.05 -7.70
CA ASP A 175 19.06 -14.27 -9.04
C ASP A 175 18.49 -15.70 -9.20
#